data_AF-A0A947E1S7-F1
#
_entry.id   AF-A0A947E1S7-F1
#
_cell.length_a   1.000
_cell.length_b   1.000
_cell.length_c   1.000
_cell.angle_alpha   90.00
_cell.angle_beta   90.00
_cell.angle_gamma   90.00
#
_symmetry.space_group_name_H-M   'P 1'
#
loop_
_entity.id
_entity.type
_entity.pdbx_description
1 polymer ?
#
loop_
_entity_poly.entity_id
_entity_poly.type
_entity_poly.pdbx_seq_one_letter_code
_entity_poly.pdbx_strand_id
1 'polypeptide(L)'
;GFSFTSLLNLEARGVKADDVVILPYPSYGVKLYGNAIIVGEEFLKKNPEAVKAFLRAFSKGMKDVIADPKASIATVKARDGIINEELETRRLKLALDATVLTADAKAEGFGEAKSARLALMASQVSDAFATKDRVNAGAVWNGSYLPAAAERDIFAKAAKK
;
A
#
# COMPACT_ATOMS: atom_id res chain seq x y z
N GLY A 1 -9.26 -6.44 2.21
CA GLY A 1 -9.41 -5.03 2.65
C GLY A 1 -8.72 -4.84 3.99
N PHE A 2 -9.05 -3.78 4.74
CA PHE A 2 -8.46 -3.39 6.03
C PHE A 2 -8.69 -4.40 7.18
N SER A 3 -8.40 -5.68 6.96
CA SER A 3 -8.58 -6.76 7.93
C SER A 3 -7.74 -6.54 9.20
N PHE A 4 -6.57 -5.93 9.07
CA PHE A 4 -5.73 -5.53 10.19
C PHE A 4 -6.37 -4.48 11.12
N THR A 5 -7.41 -3.76 10.67
CA THR A 5 -8.22 -2.91 11.53
C THR A 5 -9.41 -3.68 12.09
N SER A 6 -10.13 -4.42 11.23
CA SER A 6 -11.30 -5.19 11.61
C SER A 6 -10.99 -6.25 12.67
N LEU A 7 -9.90 -7.00 12.51
CA LEU A 7 -9.45 -8.03 13.46
C LEU A 7 -9.17 -7.43 14.84
N LEU A 8 -8.36 -6.36 14.88
CA LEU A 8 -8.00 -5.71 16.14
C LEU A 8 -9.23 -5.13 16.85
N ASN A 9 -10.20 -4.59 16.10
CA ASN A 9 -11.46 -4.08 16.66
C ASN A 9 -12.34 -5.20 17.23
N LEU A 10 -12.32 -6.40 16.64
CA LEU A 10 -13.05 -7.56 17.14
C LEU A 10 -12.41 -8.12 18.42
N GLU A 11 -11.08 -8.22 18.45
CA GLU A 11 -10.34 -8.63 19.65
C GLU A 11 -10.55 -7.67 20.81
N ALA A 12 -10.57 -6.36 20.55
CA ALA A 12 -10.88 -5.35 21.56
C ALA A 12 -12.31 -5.50 22.15
N ARG A 13 -13.19 -6.24 21.48
CA ARG A 13 -14.55 -6.58 21.91
C ARG A 13 -14.67 -8.00 22.47
N GLY A 14 -13.55 -8.69 22.68
CA GLY A 14 -13.49 -10.02 23.29
C GLY A 14 -13.66 -11.19 22.32
N VAL A 15 -13.71 -10.95 21.00
CA VAL A 15 -13.71 -12.03 19.99
C VAL A 15 -12.29 -12.58 19.86
N LYS A 16 -12.10 -13.90 19.96
CA LYS A 16 -10.78 -14.51 19.76
C LYS A 16 -10.41 -14.47 18.28
N ALA A 17 -9.14 -14.22 17.96
CA ALA A 17 -8.68 -14.21 16.57
C ALA A 17 -9.01 -15.53 15.83
N ASP A 18 -8.92 -16.67 16.52
CA ASP A 18 -9.21 -18.00 15.97
C ASP A 18 -10.69 -18.20 15.62
N ASP A 19 -11.59 -17.38 16.16
CA ASP A 19 -13.02 -17.38 15.83
C ASP A 19 -13.31 -16.53 14.58
N VAL A 20 -12.32 -15.79 14.05
CA VAL A 20 -12.49 -14.87 12.93
C VAL A 20 -11.99 -15.49 11.63
N VAL A 21 -12.94 -15.80 10.73
CA VAL A 21 -12.61 -16.21 9.36
C VAL A 21 -12.43 -14.97 8.48
N ILE A 22 -11.21 -14.73 8.02
CA ILE A 22 -10.91 -13.68 7.04
C ILE A 22 -10.95 -14.29 5.64
N LEU A 23 -11.69 -13.67 4.73
CA LEU A 23 -11.81 -14.07 3.32
C LEU A 23 -11.12 -13.03 2.44
N PRO A 24 -9.80 -13.17 2.13
CA PRO A 24 -9.09 -12.17 1.35
C PRO A 24 -9.55 -12.21 -0.11
N TYR A 25 -9.93 -11.05 -0.64
CA TYR A 25 -10.33 -10.87 -2.05
C TYR A 25 -9.36 -11.53 -3.08
N PRO A 26 -8.03 -11.45 -2.92
CA PRO A 26 -7.10 -12.13 -3.83
C PRO A 26 -7.28 -13.65 -3.87
N SER A 27 -7.73 -14.27 -2.78
CA SER A 27 -8.03 -15.71 -2.71
C SER A 27 -9.30 -16.10 -3.48
N TYR A 28 -10.09 -15.12 -3.91
CA TYR A 28 -11.36 -15.31 -4.63
C TYR A 28 -11.36 -14.59 -6.00
N GLY A 29 -10.19 -14.43 -6.62
CA GLY A 29 -10.06 -13.92 -8.00
C GLY A 29 -10.08 -12.40 -8.14
N VAL A 30 -10.16 -11.65 -7.04
CA VAL A 30 -10.19 -10.18 -7.06
C VAL A 30 -8.77 -9.63 -6.85
N LYS A 31 -8.09 -9.30 -7.94
CA LYS A 31 -6.66 -8.92 -7.98
C LYS A 31 -6.45 -7.41 -8.13
N LEU A 32 -7.01 -6.64 -7.21
CA LEU A 32 -6.94 -5.18 -7.25
C LEU A 32 -5.56 -4.67 -6.76
N TYR A 33 -5.17 -3.47 -7.20
CA TYR A 33 -4.16 -2.68 -6.51
C TYR A 33 -4.77 -2.04 -5.26
N GLY A 34 -3.93 -1.84 -4.25
CA GLY A 34 -4.32 -1.17 -3.00
C GLY A 34 -4.33 0.35 -3.13
N ASN A 35 -3.83 1.03 -2.10
CA ASN A 35 -3.73 2.48 -2.10
C ASN A 35 -2.75 3.00 -3.17
N ALA A 36 -3.04 4.16 -3.73
CA ALA A 36 -2.22 4.84 -4.74
C ALA A 36 -1.88 6.27 -4.31
N ILE A 37 -0.76 6.79 -4.81
CA ILE A 37 -0.41 8.20 -4.75
C ILE A 37 -1.00 8.87 -5.99
N ILE A 38 -1.77 9.95 -5.79
CA ILE A 38 -2.43 10.69 -6.86
C ILE A 38 -1.87 12.11 -6.88
N VAL A 39 -1.58 12.63 -8.07
CA VAL A 39 -1.09 13.98 -8.29
C VAL A 39 -1.92 14.67 -9.36
N GLY A 40 -2.26 15.94 -9.15
CA GLY A 40 -2.97 16.73 -10.16
C GLY A 40 -2.10 16.96 -11.40
N GLU A 41 -2.69 16.84 -12.59
CA GLU A 41 -1.93 16.94 -13.85
C GLU A 41 -1.19 18.27 -14.01
N GLU A 42 -1.82 19.39 -13.62
CA GLU A 42 -1.19 20.71 -13.71
C GLU A 42 0.04 20.80 -12.80
N PHE A 43 -0.08 20.29 -11.57
CA PHE A 43 1.04 20.27 -10.63
C PHE A 43 2.17 19.38 -11.15
N LEU A 44 1.84 18.21 -11.72
CA LEU A 44 2.82 17.29 -12.30
C LEU A 44 3.58 17.91 -13.47
N LYS A 45 2.86 18.60 -14.38
CA LYS A 45 3.46 19.29 -15.54
C LYS A 45 4.38 20.43 -15.11
N LYS A 46 3.97 21.21 -14.09
CA LYS A 46 4.74 22.35 -13.58
C LYS A 46 5.91 21.95 -12.67
N ASN A 47 5.77 20.85 -11.92
CA ASN A 47 6.70 20.45 -10.86
C ASN A 47 7.13 18.97 -10.95
N PRO A 48 7.59 18.47 -12.12
CA PRO A 48 7.89 17.05 -12.30
C PRO A 48 9.00 16.56 -11.36
N GLU A 49 10.00 17.40 -11.10
CA GLU A 49 11.12 17.05 -10.20
C GLU A 49 10.70 17.01 -8.73
N ALA A 50 9.73 17.82 -8.31
CA ALA A 50 9.16 17.75 -6.96
C ALA A 50 8.42 16.42 -6.74
N VAL A 51 7.68 15.96 -7.76
CA VAL A 51 6.97 14.66 -7.71
C VAL A 51 7.97 13.51 -7.63
N LYS A 52 9.02 13.50 -8.48
CA LYS A 52 10.08 12.48 -8.40
C LYS A 52 10.78 12.49 -7.04
N ALA A 53 11.09 13.68 -6.51
CA ALA A 53 11.71 13.82 -5.20
C ALA A 53 10.80 13.28 -4.07
N PHE A 54 9.51 13.58 -4.12
CA PHE A 54 8.52 13.03 -3.19
C PHE A 54 8.47 11.50 -3.26
N LEU A 55 8.41 10.91 -4.46
CA LEU A 55 8.36 9.45 -4.62
C LEU A 55 9.64 8.75 -4.13
N ARG A 56 10.82 9.38 -4.32
CA ARG A 56 12.08 8.91 -3.72
C ARG A 56 12.04 8.96 -2.20
N ALA A 57 11.60 10.09 -1.64
CA ALA A 57 11.49 10.26 -0.19
C ALA A 57 10.48 9.28 0.42
N PHE A 58 9.34 9.07 -0.23
CA PHE A 58 8.34 8.09 0.18
C PHE A 58 8.90 6.66 0.18
N SER A 59 9.63 6.29 -0.88
CA SER A 59 10.28 4.98 -0.97
C SER A 59 11.30 4.78 0.15
N LYS A 60 12.08 5.81 0.48
CA LYS A 60 13.02 5.77 1.61
C LYS A 60 12.28 5.64 2.95
N GLY A 61 11.25 6.46 3.18
CA GLY A 61 10.43 6.37 4.38
C GLY A 61 9.79 5.00 4.55
N MET A 62 9.39 4.35 3.45
CA MET A 62 8.86 2.99 3.53
C MET A 62 9.91 1.97 3.99
N LYS A 63 11.17 2.11 3.54
CA LYS A 63 12.28 1.28 4.02
C LYS A 63 12.51 1.49 5.51
N ASP A 64 12.48 2.73 5.98
CA ASP A 64 12.63 3.06 7.40
C ASP A 64 11.50 2.45 8.24
N VAL A 65 10.26 2.51 7.73
CA VAL A 65 9.08 1.91 8.38
C VAL A 65 9.16 0.39 8.50
N ILE A 66 9.67 -0.28 7.47
CA ILE A 66 9.85 -1.73 7.48
C ILE A 66 11.00 -2.13 8.41
N ALA A 67 12.08 -1.34 8.43
CA ALA A 67 13.25 -1.60 9.27
C ALA A 67 12.94 -1.43 10.76
N ASP A 68 12.18 -0.40 11.13
CA ASP A 68 11.75 -0.15 12.51
C ASP A 68 10.29 0.34 12.60
N PRO A 69 9.31 -0.59 12.61
CA PRO A 69 7.91 -0.25 12.79
C PRO A 69 7.62 0.47 14.12
N LYS A 70 8.38 0.19 15.18
CA LYS A 70 8.16 0.80 16.50
C LYS A 70 8.57 2.27 16.49
N ALA A 71 9.77 2.58 15.99
CA ALA A 71 10.21 3.97 15.82
C ALA A 71 9.26 4.75 14.91
N SER A 72 8.71 4.09 13.88
CA SER A 72 7.73 4.72 12.99
C SER A 72 6.44 5.10 13.70
N ILE A 73 5.90 4.22 14.54
CA ILE A 73 4.71 4.55 15.36
C ILE A 73 5.00 5.68 16.35
N ALA A 74 6.21 5.80 16.89
CA ALA A 74 6.57 6.95 17.74
C ALA A 74 6.45 8.29 16.98
N THR A 75 6.75 8.32 15.67
CA THR A 75 6.52 9.52 14.85
C THR A 75 5.03 9.83 14.66
N VAL A 76 4.19 8.79 14.60
CA VAL A 76 2.72 8.94 14.55
C VAL A 76 2.21 9.44 15.89
N LYS A 77 2.68 8.89 17.01
CA LYS A 77 2.31 9.32 18.38
C LYS A 77 2.60 10.79 18.64
N ALA A 78 3.74 11.29 18.12
CA ALA A 78 4.11 12.69 18.23
C ALA A 78 3.12 13.63 17.49
N ARG A 79 2.38 13.12 16.51
CA ARG A 79 1.31 13.85 15.78
C ARG A 79 -0.08 13.59 16.34
N ASP A 80 -0.33 12.36 16.78
CA ASP A 80 -1.58 11.94 17.39
C ASP A 80 -1.33 11.34 18.78
N GLY A 81 -1.47 12.19 19.78
CA GLY A 81 -1.20 11.86 21.18
C GLY A 81 -2.16 10.84 21.78
N ILE A 82 -3.26 10.46 21.11
CA ILE A 82 -4.26 9.54 21.70
C ILE A 82 -4.01 8.07 21.34
N ILE A 83 -3.12 7.79 20.38
CA ILE A 83 -2.91 6.41 19.92
C ILE A 83 -2.30 5.53 20.99
N ASN A 84 -2.63 4.24 20.96
CA ASN A 84 -1.92 3.22 21.72
C ASN A 84 -0.77 2.65 20.88
N GLU A 85 0.47 2.94 21.25
CA GLU A 85 1.65 2.59 20.44
C GLU A 85 1.81 1.09 20.20
N GLU A 86 1.49 0.26 21.20
CA GLU A 86 1.59 -1.19 21.07
C GLU A 86 0.56 -1.72 20.06
N LEU A 87 -0.69 -1.26 20.19
CA LEU A 87 -1.78 -1.62 19.28
C LEU A 87 -1.49 -1.15 17.85
N GLU A 88 -1.03 0.09 17.67
CA GLU A 88 -0.70 0.62 16.35
C GLU A 88 0.52 -0.06 15.74
N THR A 89 1.52 -0.44 16.54
CA THR A 89 2.67 -1.22 16.07
C THR A 89 2.22 -2.58 15.57
N ARG A 90 1.31 -3.24 16.29
CA ARG A 90 0.71 -4.50 15.84
C ARG A 90 -0.09 -4.31 14.55
N ARG A 91 -0.92 -3.27 14.48
CA ARG A 91 -1.70 -2.93 13.27
C ARG A 91 -0.81 -2.70 12.06
N LEU A 92 0.26 -1.94 12.22
CA LEU A 92 1.22 -1.63 11.16
C LEU A 92 1.88 -2.90 10.62
N LYS A 93 2.35 -3.80 11.50
CA LYS A 93 2.93 -5.09 11.09
C LYS A 93 1.94 -5.93 10.30
N LEU A 94 0.71 -6.07 10.80
CA LEU A 94 -0.35 -6.78 10.09
C LEU A 94 -0.66 -6.16 8.72
N ALA A 95 -0.68 -4.82 8.62
CA ALA A 95 -0.90 -4.12 7.37
C ALA A 95 0.24 -4.33 6.37
N LEU A 96 1.50 -4.25 6.83
CA LEU A 96 2.68 -4.53 6.02
C LEU A 96 2.62 -5.94 5.44
N ASP A 97 2.39 -6.95 6.29
CA ASP A 97 2.36 -8.35 5.85
C ASP A 97 1.21 -8.62 4.86
N ALA A 98 0.03 -8.06 5.13
CA ALA A 98 -1.16 -8.31 4.32
C ALA A 98 -1.17 -7.57 2.98
N THR A 99 -0.46 -6.44 2.85
CA THR A 99 -0.65 -5.53 1.71
C THR A 99 0.61 -5.00 1.05
N VAL A 100 1.74 -4.93 1.76
CA VAL A 100 2.99 -4.31 1.27
C VAL A 100 4.07 -5.35 1.02
N LEU A 101 4.29 -6.25 1.98
CA LEU A 101 5.31 -7.30 1.97
C LEU A 101 4.80 -8.61 1.35
N THR A 102 3.88 -8.50 0.41
CA THR A 102 3.26 -9.67 -0.25
C THR A 102 4.19 -10.27 -1.30
N ALA A 103 3.99 -11.55 -1.63
CA ALA A 103 4.73 -12.22 -2.69
C ALA A 103 4.57 -11.50 -4.05
N ASP A 104 3.36 -11.04 -4.36
CA ASP A 104 3.06 -10.28 -5.57
C ASP A 104 3.84 -8.96 -5.59
N ALA A 105 3.81 -8.18 -4.50
CA ALA A 105 4.52 -6.89 -4.45
C ALA A 105 6.04 -7.07 -4.60
N LYS A 106 6.59 -8.15 -4.04
CA LYS A 106 8.01 -8.52 -4.19
C LYS A 106 8.36 -8.89 -5.62
N ALA A 107 7.49 -9.64 -6.31
CA ALA A 107 7.70 -10.05 -7.70
C ALA A 107 7.49 -8.88 -8.69
N GLU A 108 6.54 -8.00 -8.40
CA GLU A 108 6.12 -6.92 -9.31
C GLU A 108 6.95 -5.63 -9.14
N GLY A 109 7.50 -5.42 -7.94
CA GLY A 109 8.29 -4.26 -7.55
C GLY A 109 7.44 -3.15 -6.92
N PHE A 110 7.85 -2.66 -5.75
CA PHE A 110 7.07 -1.70 -4.96
C PHE A 110 6.76 -0.39 -5.71
N GLY A 111 5.48 -0.05 -5.78
CA GLY A 111 4.98 1.15 -6.46
C GLY A 111 4.83 1.02 -7.97
N GLU A 112 5.14 -0.13 -8.58
CA GLU A 112 4.83 -0.39 -10.00
C GLU A 112 3.41 -0.94 -10.17
N ALA A 113 2.78 -0.66 -11.32
CA ALA A 113 1.58 -1.36 -11.75
C ALA A 113 1.84 -2.15 -13.04
N LYS A 114 1.70 -3.47 -12.98
CA LYS A 114 1.70 -4.36 -14.14
C LYS A 114 0.43 -4.17 -14.97
N SER A 115 0.62 -3.96 -16.27
CA SER A 115 -0.44 -3.63 -17.24
C SER A 115 -1.57 -4.66 -17.26
N ALA A 116 -1.25 -5.96 -17.27
CA ALA A 116 -2.26 -7.02 -17.30
C ALA A 116 -3.14 -7.03 -16.05
N ARG A 117 -2.53 -6.87 -14.86
CA ARG A 117 -3.25 -6.79 -13.59
C ARG A 117 -4.08 -5.50 -13.50
N LEU A 118 -3.55 -4.38 -14.00
CA LEU A 118 -4.27 -3.11 -14.02
C LEU A 118 -5.48 -3.16 -14.96
N ALA A 119 -5.34 -3.81 -16.13
CA ALA A 119 -6.44 -4.03 -17.07
C ALA A 119 -7.52 -4.94 -16.47
N LEU A 120 -7.13 -6.01 -15.78
CA LEU A 120 -8.07 -6.88 -15.06
C LEU A 120 -8.83 -6.09 -13.98
N MET A 121 -8.12 -5.32 -13.15
CA MET A 121 -8.73 -4.45 -12.15
C MET A 121 -9.72 -3.47 -12.77
N ALA A 122 -9.34 -2.81 -13.87
CA ALA A 122 -10.20 -1.87 -14.57
C ALA A 122 -11.48 -2.53 -15.09
N SER A 123 -11.38 -3.75 -15.66
CA SER A 123 -12.56 -4.52 -16.08
C SER A 123 -13.44 -4.89 -14.90
N GLN A 124 -12.86 -5.44 -13.82
CA GLN A 124 -13.60 -5.85 -12.62
C GLN A 124 -14.35 -4.67 -11.99
N VAL A 125 -13.73 -3.48 -11.96
CA VAL A 125 -14.38 -2.25 -11.48
C VAL A 125 -15.53 -1.85 -12.41
N SER A 126 -15.30 -1.82 -13.72
CA SER A 126 -16.37 -1.49 -14.68
C SER A 126 -17.57 -2.41 -14.60
N ASP A 127 -17.34 -3.70 -14.45
CA ASP A 127 -18.40 -4.70 -14.34
C ASP A 127 -19.14 -4.57 -12.99
N ALA A 128 -18.41 -4.41 -11.88
CA ALA A 128 -19.00 -4.30 -10.55
C ALA A 128 -19.83 -3.02 -10.35
N PHE A 129 -19.39 -1.90 -10.93
CA PHE A 129 -20.05 -0.59 -10.78
C PHE A 129 -20.94 -0.21 -11.96
N ALA A 130 -21.06 -1.07 -12.99
CA ALA A 130 -21.80 -0.80 -14.22
C ALA A 130 -21.48 0.59 -14.81
N THR A 131 -20.17 0.91 -14.92
CA THR A 131 -19.74 2.23 -15.37
C THR A 131 -20.25 2.50 -16.80
N LYS A 132 -20.69 3.75 -17.06
CA LYS A 132 -21.19 4.15 -18.40
C LYS A 132 -20.21 3.79 -19.51
N ASP A 133 -18.93 4.09 -19.29
CA ASP A 133 -17.82 3.71 -20.14
C ASP A 133 -16.88 2.76 -19.39
N ARG A 134 -16.21 1.84 -20.10
CA ARG A 134 -15.19 0.96 -19.52
C ARG A 134 -13.99 1.80 -19.04
N VAL A 135 -13.45 1.48 -17.86
CA VAL A 135 -12.27 2.16 -17.32
C VAL A 135 -11.06 1.87 -18.22
N ASN A 136 -10.43 2.92 -18.74
CA ASN A 136 -9.19 2.80 -19.50
C ASN A 136 -7.98 2.72 -18.54
N ALA A 137 -7.39 1.53 -18.41
CA ALA A 137 -6.21 1.29 -17.58
C ALA A 137 -5.02 2.21 -17.91
N GLY A 138 -4.81 2.55 -19.19
CA GLY A 138 -3.72 3.44 -19.60
C GLY A 138 -3.92 4.90 -19.23
N ALA A 139 -5.16 5.31 -18.94
CA ALA A 139 -5.48 6.67 -18.52
C ALA A 139 -5.31 6.89 -17.00
N VAL A 140 -5.29 5.81 -16.21
CA VAL A 140 -5.30 5.89 -14.74
C VAL A 140 -3.93 5.66 -14.10
N TRP A 141 -2.92 5.23 -14.87
CA TRP A 141 -1.58 4.95 -14.36
C TRP A 141 -0.48 5.60 -15.20
N ASN A 142 0.47 6.25 -14.53
CA ASN A 142 1.66 6.80 -15.15
C ASN A 142 2.90 6.53 -14.28
N GLY A 143 3.64 5.47 -14.61
CA GLY A 143 4.86 5.08 -13.89
C GLY A 143 6.13 5.87 -14.26
N SER A 144 6.08 6.80 -15.21
CA SER A 144 7.29 7.48 -15.73
C SER A 144 8.01 8.39 -14.73
N TYR A 145 7.39 8.67 -13.58
CA TYR A 145 7.95 9.47 -12.49
C TYR A 145 8.48 8.62 -11.33
N LEU A 146 8.36 7.29 -11.40
CA LEU A 146 8.86 6.41 -10.36
C LEU A 146 10.39 6.51 -10.25
N PRO A 147 10.94 6.40 -9.03
CA PRO A 147 12.37 6.16 -8.83
C PRO A 147 12.83 4.90 -9.56
N ALA A 148 14.14 4.78 -9.77
CA ALA A 148 14.71 3.56 -10.34
C ALA A 148 14.34 2.35 -9.46
N ALA A 149 14.20 1.17 -10.06
CA ALA A 149 13.74 -0.04 -9.36
C ALA A 149 14.55 -0.32 -8.08
N ALA A 150 15.88 -0.15 -8.11
CA ALA A 150 16.74 -0.32 -6.95
C ALA A 150 16.49 0.72 -5.83
N GLU A 151 16.18 1.97 -6.19
CA GLU A 151 15.89 3.02 -5.21
C GLU A 151 14.58 2.76 -4.47
N ARG A 152 13.59 2.19 -5.15
CA ARG A 152 12.28 1.83 -4.58
C ARG A 152 12.17 0.39 -4.08
N ASP A 153 13.23 -0.41 -4.14
CA ASP A 153 13.22 -1.76 -3.59
C ASP A 153 13.21 -1.73 -2.05
N ILE A 154 12.04 -2.02 -1.48
CA ILE A 154 11.79 -2.09 -0.03
C ILE A 154 11.98 -3.50 0.54
N PHE A 155 12.26 -4.50 -0.30
CA PHE A 155 12.35 -5.91 0.09
C PHE A 155 13.78 -6.36 0.35
N ALA A 156 14.76 -5.61 -0.15
CA ALA A 156 16.16 -5.83 0.16
C ALA A 156 16.38 -5.71 1.67
N LYS A 157 16.98 -6.74 2.28
CA LYS A 157 17.41 -6.65 3.68
C LYS A 157 18.38 -5.48 3.78
N ALA A 158 18.12 -4.54 4.68
CA ALA A 158 19.07 -3.48 5.01
C ALA A 158 20.43 -4.15 5.27
N ALA A 159 21.46 -3.76 4.52
CA ALA A 159 22.81 -4.16 4.81
C ALA A 159 23.08 -3.74 6.26
N LYS A 160 23.39 -4.72 7.13
CA LYS A 160 23.79 -4.42 8.51
C LYS A 160 24.96 -3.43 8.43
N LYS A 161 24.73 -2.20 8.90
CA LYS A 161 25.81 -1.27 9.21
C LYS A 161 26.37 -1.61 10.58
#